data_AF-A0AAA9T4L6-F1
#
_entry.id   AF-A0AAA9T4L6-F1
#
_cell.length_a   1.000
_cell.length_b   1.000
_cell.length_c   1.000
_cell.angle_alpha   90.00
_cell.angle_beta   90.00
_cell.angle_gamma   90.00
#
_symmetry.space_group_name_H-M   'P 1'
#
loop_
_entity.id
_entity.type
_entity.pdbx_description
1 polymer ?
#
loop_
_entity_poly.entity_id
_entity_poly.type
_entity_poly.pdbx_seq_one_letter_code
_entity_poly.pdbx_strand_id
1 'polypeptide(L)'
;MNTEAIDWERIRSWEFGWIQRSEKVSLKLNIQKTKIMASGPITSWQIDGETVADFIFGGFKVTADGDGSHEIKRRLLLGRKVVTNLDSILISRDITLPTKVHIVKAMAFPVVVYGCESWTIKKVECRKIDAFELWC
;
A
#
# COMPACT_ATOMS: atom_id res chain seq x y z
N MET A 1 6.51 24.77 18.44
CA MET A 1 7.12 23.94 17.37
C MET A 1 6.55 24.44 16.06
N ASN A 2 7.37 25.12 15.25
CA ASN A 2 6.94 25.73 14.00
C ASN A 2 6.72 24.63 12.97
N THR A 3 5.48 24.43 12.54
CA THR A 3 5.16 23.70 11.31
C THR A 3 5.75 24.49 10.15
N GLU A 4 6.88 24.03 9.61
CA GLU A 4 7.39 24.50 8.33
C GLU A 4 6.30 24.28 7.28
N ALA A 5 5.82 25.38 6.69
CA ALA A 5 4.93 25.31 5.54
C ALA A 5 5.67 24.58 4.42
N ILE A 6 5.06 23.51 3.90
CA ILE A 6 5.58 22.79 2.74
C ILE A 6 5.70 23.79 1.58
N ASP A 7 6.93 24.00 1.10
CA ASP A 7 7.21 24.88 -0.04
C ASP A 7 6.79 24.20 -1.35
N TRP A 8 5.56 24.48 -1.77
CA TRP A 8 4.96 23.97 -3.01
C TRP A 8 5.62 24.51 -4.29
N GLU A 9 6.36 25.62 -4.21
CA GLU A 9 7.11 26.13 -5.37
C GLU A 9 8.37 25.30 -5.60
N ARG A 10 9.05 24.91 -4.51
CA ARG A 10 10.20 24.00 -4.58
C ARG A 10 9.80 22.64 -5.17
N ILE A 11 8.68 22.06 -4.73
CA ILE A 11 8.21 20.76 -5.26
C ILE A 11 7.92 20.85 -6.76
N ARG A 12 7.19 21.89 -7.20
CA ARG A 12 6.92 22.12 -8.64
C ARG A 12 8.18 22.31 -9.46
N SER A 13 9.17 23.05 -8.94
CA SER A 13 10.47 23.23 -9.60
C SER A 13 11.22 21.90 -9.77
N TRP A 14 11.17 21.04 -8.76
CA TRP A 14 11.81 19.73 -8.82
C TRP A 14 11.16 18.85 -9.88
N GLU A 15 9.84 18.72 -9.89
CA GLU A 15 9.10 17.90 -10.85
C GLU A 15 9.39 18.30 -12.30
N PHE A 16 9.33 19.60 -12.62
CA PHE A 16 9.67 20.10 -13.95
C PHE A 16 11.12 19.79 -14.32
N GLY A 17 12.05 19.98 -13.38
CA GLY A 17 13.46 19.66 -13.57
C GLY A 17 13.72 18.18 -13.83
N TRP A 18 12.97 17.28 -13.18
CA TRP A 18 13.07 15.83 -13.39
C TRP A 18 12.62 15.42 -14.80
N ILE A 19 11.53 15.98 -15.30
CA ILE A 19 11.04 15.71 -16.66
C ILE A 19 12.09 16.13 -17.69
N GLN A 20 12.58 17.37 -17.60
CA GLN A 20 13.62 17.91 -18.48
C GLN A 20 14.91 17.06 -18.48
N ARG A 21 15.30 16.52 -17.31
CA ARG A 21 16.47 15.63 -17.20
C ARG A 21 16.23 14.26 -17.81
N SER A 22 15.04 13.69 -17.65
CA SER A 22 14.64 12.42 -18.25
C SER A 22 14.68 12.48 -19.78
N GLU A 23 14.20 13.58 -20.37
CA GLU A 23 14.21 13.78 -21.82
C GLU A 23 15.63 13.84 -22.40
N LYS A 24 16.59 14.45 -21.67
CA LYS A 24 18.00 14.50 -22.08
C LYS A 24 18.64 13.11 -22.20
N VAL A 25 18.15 12.12 -21.46
CA VAL A 25 18.58 10.72 -21.55
C VAL A 25 17.64 9.87 -22.40
N SER A 26 16.79 10.49 -23.23
CA SER A 26 15.82 9.83 -24.12
C SER A 26 14.76 8.98 -23.41
N LEU A 27 14.52 9.21 -22.12
CA LEU A 27 13.45 8.57 -21.36
C LEU A 27 12.18 9.42 -21.41
N LYS A 28 11.08 8.81 -21.85
CA LYS A 28 9.76 9.45 -21.94
C LYS A 28 8.81 8.93 -20.87
N LEU A 29 7.98 9.83 -20.35
CA LEU A 29 6.99 9.54 -19.32
C LEU A 29 5.80 8.78 -19.94
N ASN A 30 5.41 7.66 -19.35
CA ASN A 30 4.24 6.91 -19.83
C ASN A 30 2.96 7.48 -19.19
N ILE A 31 2.34 8.43 -19.88
CA ILE A 31 1.14 9.15 -19.42
C ILE A 31 0.01 8.20 -18.98
N GLN A 32 -0.17 7.05 -19.63
CA GLN A 32 -1.21 6.09 -19.26
C GLN A 32 -0.96 5.43 -17.89
N LYS A 33 0.31 5.20 -17.56
CA LYS A 33 0.73 4.62 -16.27
C LYS A 33 0.91 5.67 -15.18
N THR A 34 1.09 6.93 -15.55
CA THR A 34 1.29 8.03 -14.62
C THR A 34 -0.03 8.43 -13.98
N LYS A 35 -0.05 8.39 -12.65
CA LYS A 35 -1.16 8.85 -11.82
C LYS A 35 -0.69 10.01 -10.96
N ILE A 36 -1.55 11.01 -10.82
CA ILE A 36 -1.30 12.21 -10.02
C ILE A 36 -2.20 12.14 -8.78
N MET A 37 -1.59 12.24 -7.61
CA MET A 37 -2.31 12.28 -6.33
C MET A 37 -1.89 13.55 -5.59
N ALA A 38 -2.86 14.33 -5.12
CA ALA A 38 -2.61 15.58 -4.40
C ALA A 38 -3.30 15.55 -3.04
N SER A 39 -2.61 16.07 -2.02
CA SER A 39 -3.13 16.21 -0.64
C SER A 39 -3.88 17.55 -0.43
N GLY A 40 -4.00 18.37 -1.47
CA GLY A 40 -4.67 19.69 -1.44
C GLY A 40 -5.27 20.10 -2.79
N PRO A 41 -5.87 21.30 -2.89
CA PRO A 41 -6.51 21.76 -4.12
C PRO A 41 -5.54 21.76 -5.29
N ILE A 42 -5.92 21.09 -6.37
CA ILE A 42 -5.11 20.99 -7.58
C ILE A 42 -5.31 22.25 -8.41
N THR A 43 -4.51 23.28 -8.14
CA THR A 43 -4.45 24.48 -8.98
C THR A 43 -3.29 24.34 -9.95
N SER A 44 -3.59 23.79 -11.14
CA SER A 44 -2.72 23.71 -12.33
C SER A 44 -1.39 22.94 -12.19
N TRP A 45 -1.35 21.69 -12.67
CA TRP A 45 -0.11 21.00 -13.04
C TRP A 45 0.17 21.16 -14.53
N GLN A 46 1.44 21.10 -14.92
CA GLN A 46 1.88 21.02 -16.33
C GLN A 46 2.04 19.57 -16.83
N ILE A 47 1.78 18.58 -15.99
CA ILE A 47 1.99 17.16 -16.31
C ILE A 47 0.63 16.55 -16.68
N ASP A 48 0.54 15.99 -17.88
CA ASP A 48 -0.60 15.18 -18.28
C ASP A 48 -0.58 13.86 -17.50
N GLY A 49 -1.68 13.59 -16.78
CA GLY A 49 -1.85 12.37 -16.01
C GLY A 49 -3.25 12.27 -15.41
N GLU A 50 -3.68 11.04 -15.14
CA GLU A 50 -4.96 10.82 -14.46
C GLU A 50 -4.84 11.20 -12.99
N THR A 51 -5.74 12.07 -12.51
CA THR A 51 -5.83 12.39 -11.08
C THR A 51 -6.58 11.27 -10.37
N VAL A 52 -5.99 10.71 -9.31
CA VAL A 52 -6.56 9.60 -8.56
C VAL A 52 -6.65 9.90 -7.06
N ALA A 53 -7.69 9.39 -6.40
CA ALA A 53 -7.87 9.49 -4.95
C ALA A 53 -7.11 8.40 -4.18
N ASP A 54 -6.88 7.25 -4.81
CA ASP A 54 -6.10 6.14 -4.28
C ASP A 54 -5.25 5.48 -5.38
N PHE A 55 -4.12 4.86 -4.98
CA PHE A 55 -3.23 4.18 -5.91
C PHE A 55 -2.46 3.06 -5.22
N ILE A 56 -2.20 1.96 -5.93
CA ILE A 56 -1.35 0.87 -5.43
C ILE A 56 0.08 1.10 -5.91
N PHE A 57 0.92 1.65 -5.03
CA PHE A 57 2.34 1.87 -5.28
C PHE A 57 3.16 0.76 -4.65
N GLY A 58 3.92 0.00 -5.44
CA GLY A 58 4.76 -1.09 -4.92
C GLY A 58 3.97 -2.18 -4.18
N GLY A 59 2.68 -2.35 -4.48
CA GLY A 59 1.77 -3.26 -3.77
C GLY A 59 1.09 -2.66 -2.53
N PHE A 60 1.53 -1.49 -2.06
CA PHE A 60 0.94 -0.74 -0.95
C PHE A 60 -0.13 0.24 -1.46
N LYS A 61 -1.32 0.22 -0.87
CA LYS A 61 -2.37 1.19 -1.22
C LYS A 61 -2.16 2.50 -0.48
N VAL A 62 -1.89 3.56 -1.25
CA VAL A 62 -1.83 4.94 -0.78
C VAL A 62 -3.18 5.61 -1.05
N THR A 63 -3.68 6.38 -0.09
CA THR A 63 -4.90 7.20 -0.21
C THR A 63 -4.55 8.66 -0.02
N ALA A 64 -5.28 9.56 -0.67
CA ALA A 64 -5.01 11.00 -0.63
C ALA A 64 -5.13 11.63 0.77
N ASP A 65 -5.93 11.01 1.65
CA ASP A 65 -6.09 11.38 3.06
C ASP A 65 -4.97 10.83 3.98
N GLY A 66 -4.08 9.98 3.44
CA GLY A 66 -3.02 9.30 4.19
C GLY A 66 -3.52 8.23 5.19
N ASP A 67 -4.81 7.85 5.14
CA ASP A 67 -5.36 6.88 6.08
C ASP A 67 -4.96 5.43 5.74
N GLY A 68 -4.00 4.90 6.50
CA GLY A 68 -3.53 3.51 6.37
C GLY A 68 -4.59 2.44 6.66
N SER A 69 -5.75 2.79 7.23
CA SER A 69 -6.82 1.82 7.56
C SER A 69 -7.32 1.06 6.34
N HIS A 70 -7.35 1.70 5.16
CA HIS A 70 -7.76 1.08 3.91
C HIS A 70 -6.79 0.00 3.44
N GLU A 71 -5.48 0.23 3.58
CA GLU A 71 -4.47 -0.77 3.22
C GLU A 71 -4.45 -1.93 4.22
N ILE A 72 -4.57 -1.65 5.52
CA ILE A 72 -4.66 -2.71 6.54
C ILE A 72 -5.84 -3.63 6.25
N LYS A 73 -7.02 -3.06 5.95
CA LYS A 73 -8.21 -3.83 5.56
C LYS A 73 -7.95 -4.67 4.30
N ARG A 74 -7.32 -4.08 3.28
CA ARG A 74 -6.98 -4.79 2.04
C ARG A 74 -6.04 -5.97 2.31
N ARG A 75 -5.01 -5.78 3.13
CA ARG A 75 -4.02 -6.80 3.48
C ARG A 75 -4.62 -7.95 4.27
N LEU A 76 -5.52 -7.66 5.21
CA LEU A 76 -6.30 -8.69 5.92
C LEU A 76 -7.18 -9.50 4.98
N LEU A 77 -7.83 -8.87 3.99
CA LEU A 77 -8.62 -9.58 2.98
C LEU A 77 -7.73 -10.48 2.09
N LEU A 78 -6.56 -10.00 1.70
CA LEU A 78 -5.58 -10.81 0.94
C LEU A 78 -5.06 -11.99 1.77
N GLY A 79 -4.73 -11.77 3.03
CA GLY A 79 -4.34 -12.83 3.96
C GLY A 79 -5.42 -13.90 4.11
N ARG A 80 -6.68 -13.48 4.28
CA ARG A 80 -7.83 -14.41 4.33
C ARG A 80 -7.94 -15.25 3.07
N LYS A 81 -7.79 -14.62 1.90
CA LYS A 81 -7.81 -15.33 0.61
C LYS A 81 -6.71 -16.40 0.52
N VAL A 82 -5.52 -16.11 1.04
CA VAL A 82 -4.43 -17.11 1.10
C VAL A 82 -4.80 -18.28 2.01
N VAL A 83 -5.34 -18.02 3.20
CA VAL A 83 -5.75 -19.08 4.14
C VAL A 83 -6.85 -19.94 3.53
N THR A 84 -7.89 -19.34 2.94
CA THR A 84 -8.98 -20.10 2.29
C THR A 84 -8.50 -20.91 1.08
N ASN A 85 -7.51 -20.42 0.35
CA ASN A 85 -6.91 -21.20 -0.75
C ASN A 85 -6.13 -22.42 -0.25
N LEU A 86 -5.78 -22.47 1.06
CA LEU A 86 -5.09 -23.57 1.71
C LEU A 86 -6.04 -24.50 2.48
N ASP A 87 -7.36 -24.31 2.39
CA ASP A 87 -8.36 -25.06 3.17
C ASP A 87 -8.18 -26.59 3.07
N SER A 88 -7.89 -27.12 1.87
CA SER A 88 -7.67 -28.55 1.68
C SER A 88 -6.50 -29.10 2.51
N ILE A 89 -5.44 -28.30 2.68
CA ILE A 89 -4.25 -28.63 3.47
C ILE A 89 -4.55 -28.45 4.97
N LEU A 90 -5.20 -27.35 5.33
CA LEU A 90 -5.49 -27.01 6.72
C LEU A 90 -6.56 -27.92 7.34
N ILE A 91 -7.49 -28.44 6.53
CA ILE A 91 -8.53 -29.39 6.96
C ILE A 91 -8.01 -30.83 7.01
N SER A 92 -7.00 -31.20 6.20
CA SER A 92 -6.49 -32.56 6.13
C SER A 92 -6.05 -33.12 7.49
N ARG A 93 -6.45 -34.35 7.80
CA ARG A 93 -6.07 -35.03 9.06
C ARG A 93 -4.66 -35.61 9.01
N ASP A 94 -4.10 -35.77 7.81
CA ASP A 94 -2.78 -36.38 7.60
C ASP A 94 -1.64 -35.42 7.95
N ILE A 95 -1.93 -34.13 8.08
CA ILE A 95 -0.95 -33.09 8.39
C ILE A 95 -1.07 -32.70 9.87
N THR A 96 0.06 -32.70 10.55
CA THR A 96 0.11 -32.34 11.97
C THR A 96 -0.19 -30.85 12.19
N LEU A 97 -0.77 -30.53 13.35
CA LEU A 97 -1.09 -29.14 13.71
C LEU A 97 0.13 -28.20 13.69
N PRO A 98 1.33 -28.57 14.21
CA PRO A 98 2.50 -27.70 14.14
C PRO A 98 2.88 -27.33 12.70
N THR A 99 2.79 -28.27 11.77
CA THR A 99 3.07 -28.01 10.35
C THR A 99 2.05 -27.06 9.74
N LYS A 100 0.75 -27.22 10.04
CA LYS A 100 -0.31 -26.31 9.56
C LYS A 100 -0.07 -24.88 10.04
N VAL A 101 0.25 -24.70 11.34
CA VAL A 101 0.58 -23.40 11.91
C VAL A 101 1.79 -22.78 11.19
N HIS A 102 2.82 -23.58 10.92
CA HIS A 102 3.99 -23.11 10.17
C HIS A 102 3.63 -22.67 8.74
N ILE A 103 2.78 -23.43 8.04
CA ILE A 103 2.30 -23.09 6.69
C ILE A 103 1.56 -21.75 6.70
N VAL A 104 0.61 -21.56 7.63
CA VAL A 104 -0.14 -20.30 7.71
C VAL A 104 0.79 -19.11 8.04
N LYS A 105 1.71 -19.28 8.99
CA LYS A 105 2.71 -18.25 9.33
C LYS A 105 3.67 -17.95 8.19
N ALA A 106 4.01 -18.94 7.36
CA ALA A 106 4.92 -18.73 6.23
C ALA A 106 4.23 -18.10 5.01
N MET A 107 2.94 -18.39 4.79
CA MET A 107 2.23 -18.03 3.56
C MET A 107 1.28 -16.84 3.72
N ALA A 108 0.54 -16.77 4.83
CA ALA A 108 -0.49 -15.75 5.04
C ALA A 108 0.04 -14.52 5.79
N PHE A 109 0.87 -14.72 6.83
CA PHE A 109 1.34 -13.61 7.66
C PHE A 109 2.19 -12.61 6.87
N PRO A 110 3.14 -13.00 6.01
CA PRO A 110 3.89 -12.04 5.18
C PRO A 110 3.00 -11.19 4.28
N VAL A 111 1.90 -11.76 3.78
CA VAL A 111 0.93 -11.03 2.94
C VAL A 111 0.20 -9.97 3.77
N VAL A 112 -0.17 -10.29 5.01
CA VAL A 112 -0.85 -9.38 5.92
C VAL A 112 0.10 -8.27 6.38
N VAL A 113 1.29 -8.61 6.87
CA VAL A 113 2.20 -7.62 7.51
C VAL A 113 3.05 -6.82 6.52
N TYR A 114 2.95 -7.09 5.21
CA TYR A 114 3.73 -6.34 4.23
C TYR A 114 3.39 -4.84 4.26
N GLY A 115 4.44 -4.02 4.40
CA GLY A 115 4.31 -2.57 4.48
C GLY A 115 3.81 -2.05 5.83
N CYS A 116 3.83 -2.88 6.88
CA CYS A 116 3.37 -2.48 8.22
C CYS A 116 4.20 -1.36 8.85
N GLU A 117 5.46 -1.20 8.45
CA GLU A 117 6.34 -0.10 8.84
C GLU A 117 5.77 1.27 8.43
N SER A 118 4.97 1.32 7.36
CA SER A 118 4.34 2.54 6.84
C SER A 118 2.92 2.75 7.38
N TRP A 119 2.40 1.86 8.23
CA TRP A 119 1.05 1.98 8.75
C TRP A 119 0.98 2.93 9.93
N THR A 120 0.05 3.87 9.88
CA THR A 120 -0.46 4.55 11.08
C THR A 120 -1.49 3.65 11.77
N ILE A 121 -1.03 2.73 12.61
CA ILE A 121 -1.90 1.75 13.27
C ILE A 121 -2.66 2.41 14.43
N LYS A 122 -4.00 2.33 14.40
CA LYS A 122 -4.86 2.73 15.53
C LYS A 122 -5.29 1.48 16.31
N LYS A 123 -5.77 1.67 17.54
CA LYS A 123 -6.17 0.53 18.42
C LYS A 123 -7.23 -0.39 17.79
N VAL A 124 -8.14 0.16 16.98
CA VAL A 124 -9.19 -0.66 16.35
C VAL A 124 -8.63 -1.51 15.21
N GLU A 125 -7.55 -1.08 14.56
CA GLU A 125 -6.80 -1.85 13.56
C GLU A 125 -5.97 -2.96 14.20
N CYS A 126 -5.30 -2.71 15.32
CA CYS A 126 -4.63 -3.77 16.10
C CYS A 126 -5.60 -4.93 16.39
N ARG A 127 -6.79 -4.61 16.92
CA ARG A 127 -7.82 -5.63 17.20
C ARG A 127 -8.25 -6.43 15.98
N LYS A 128 -8.27 -5.82 14.79
CA LYS A 128 -8.60 -6.53 13.54
C LYS A 128 -7.48 -7.48 13.12
N ILE A 129 -6.22 -7.12 13.36
CA ILE A 129 -5.06 -7.97 13.11
C ILE A 129 -5.04 -9.13 14.12
N ASP A 130 -5.26 -8.85 15.41
CA ASP A 130 -5.36 -9.89 16.45
C ASP A 130 -6.49 -10.88 16.12
N ALA A 131 -7.66 -10.38 15.70
CA ALA A 131 -8.77 -11.22 15.28
C ALA A 131 -8.46 -12.07 14.03
N PHE A 132 -7.56 -11.61 13.16
CA PHE A 132 -7.08 -12.42 12.04
C PHE A 132 -6.14 -13.53 12.50
N GLU A 133 -5.21 -13.22 13.41
CA GLU A 133 -4.31 -14.23 14.00
C GLU A 133 -5.09 -15.31 14.75
N LEU A 134 -6.14 -14.94 15.49
CA LEU A 134 -7.01 -15.89 16.19
C LEU A 134 -7.93 -16.71 15.28
N TRP A 135 -8.19 -16.21 14.06
CA TRP A 135 -9.04 -16.90 13.10
C TRP A 135 -8.28 -17.98 12.29
N CYS A 136 -6.97 -17.78 12.11
CA CYS A 136 -6.07 -18.68 11.39
C CYS A 136 -5.76 -19.97 12.17
#